data_AF-A0A656GJQ2-F1
#
_entry.id   AF-A0A656GJQ2-F1
#
_cell.length_a   1.000
_cell.length_b   1.000
_cell.length_c   1.000
_cell.angle_alpha   90.00
_cell.angle_beta   90.00
_cell.angle_gamma   90.00
#
_symmetry.space_group_name_H-M   'P 1'
#
loop_
_entity.id
_entity.type
_entity.pdbx_description
1 polymer ?
#
loop_
_entity_poly.entity_id
_entity_poly.type
_entity_poly.pdbx_seq_one_letter_code
_entity_poly.pdbx_strand_id
1 'polypeptide(L)'
;KVVLLPMVWALLLGAMVGIASRRLPGSIGIDHGIQLRSASILQPALLIFIAKLGLVVGGSLPVVFASGWALVFQEFGHFVGTVVLGLPVALLLGIKREAIGATFSVGREPSLAIIGERYGMDSPEGRGVLAEYLTGTLFGALFIAIVAGFIASLGIFHPNSLAMGSGIGS
;
A
#
# COMPACT_ATOMS: atom_id res chain seq x y z
N LYS A 1 9.39 -4.03 22.73
CA LYS A 1 9.92 -2.84 22.03
C LYS A 1 8.79 -2.30 21.15
N VAL A 2 8.33 -1.06 21.36
CA VAL A 2 7.31 -0.45 20.50
C VAL A 2 8.00 -0.07 19.18
N VAL A 3 7.65 -0.75 18.09
CA VAL A 3 8.14 -0.41 16.76
C VAL A 3 7.25 0.71 16.24
N LEU A 4 7.72 1.95 16.32
CA LEU A 4 7.04 3.09 15.71
C LEU A 4 7.29 3.00 14.20
N LEU A 5 6.27 2.60 13.43
CA LEU A 5 6.33 2.61 11.97
C LEU A 5 6.34 4.08 11.50
N PRO A 6 7.46 4.62 10.97
CA PRO A 6 7.59 6.05 10.69
C PRO A 6 6.53 6.56 9.71
N MET A 7 6.11 5.71 8.77
CA MET A 7 5.08 6.01 7.78
C MET A 7 3.71 6.26 8.38
N VAL A 8 3.31 5.50 9.41
CA VAL A 8 2.04 5.70 10.12
C VAL A 8 2.01 7.09 10.77
N TRP A 9 3.10 7.47 11.43
CA TRP A 9 3.21 8.78 12.07
C TRP A 9 3.25 9.93 11.07
N ALA A 10 4.03 9.80 10.00
CA ALA A 10 4.06 10.78 8.92
C ALA A 10 2.66 11.01 8.33
N LEU A 11 1.89 9.93 8.15
CA LEU A 11 0.54 9.99 7.62
C LEU A 11 -0.44 10.66 8.59
N LEU A 12 -0.41 10.29 9.88
CA LEU A 12 -1.26 10.90 10.90
C LEU A 12 -0.96 12.39 11.06
N LEU A 13 0.32 12.77 11.07
CA LEU A 13 0.74 14.17 11.11
C LEU A 13 0.26 14.92 9.86
N GLY A 14 0.45 14.35 8.67
CA GLY A 14 -0.03 14.93 7.42
C GLY A 14 -1.55 15.13 7.40
N ALA A 15 -2.31 14.16 7.89
CA ALA A 15 -3.76 14.26 8.03
C ALA A 15 -4.18 15.34 9.03
N MET A 16 -3.54 15.41 10.21
CA MET A 16 -3.81 16.44 11.21
C MET A 16 -3.52 17.83 10.67
N VAL A 17 -2.37 18.02 10.02
CA VAL A 17 -1.98 19.30 9.40
C VAL A 17 -2.95 19.67 8.27
N GLY A 18 -3.34 18.70 7.42
CA GLY A 18 -4.30 18.93 6.34
C GLY A 18 -5.71 19.31 6.84
N ILE A 19 -6.14 18.78 7.98
CA ILE A 19 -7.42 19.17 8.60
C ILE A 19 -7.31 20.54 9.28
N ALA A 20 -6.22 20.79 10.00
CA ALA A 20 -5.96 22.05 10.68
C ALA A 20 -5.80 23.22 9.69
N SER A 21 -5.16 22.99 8.55
CA SER A 21 -4.92 24.01 7.52
C SER A 21 -6.20 24.57 6.91
N ARG A 22 -7.29 23.78 6.84
CA ARG A 22 -8.62 24.25 6.41
C ARG A 22 -9.25 25.26 7.37
N ARG A 23 -8.77 25.34 8.62
CA ARG A 23 -9.25 26.25 9.67
C ARG A 23 -8.32 27.44 9.92
N LEU A 24 -7.17 27.48 9.26
CA LEU A 24 -6.17 28.54 9.43
C LEU A 24 -6.38 29.66 8.39
N PRO A 25 -6.11 30.92 8.74
CA PRO A 25 -6.20 32.04 7.79
C PRO A 25 -5.25 31.84 6.60
N GLY A 26 -5.63 32.33 5.42
CA GLY A 26 -4.95 32.06 4.14
C GLY A 26 -3.47 32.46 4.04
N SER A 27 -2.93 33.18 5.03
CA SER A 27 -1.50 33.47 5.16
C SER A 27 -0.67 32.31 5.72
N ILE A 28 -1.29 31.35 6.41
CA ILE A 28 -0.65 30.18 7.05
C ILE A 28 -1.27 28.86 6.54
N GLY A 29 -2.48 28.92 5.96
CA GLY A 29 -3.17 27.77 5.39
C GLY A 29 -2.42 27.14 4.20
N ILE A 30 -2.59 25.83 4.03
CA ILE A 30 -2.03 25.10 2.90
C ILE A 30 -3.00 25.23 1.72
N ASP A 31 -2.70 26.14 0.81
CA ASP A 31 -3.49 26.33 -0.41
C ASP A 31 -3.19 25.26 -1.47
N HIS A 32 -4.11 25.08 -2.41
CA HIS A 32 -4.02 24.12 -3.51
C HIS A 32 -2.75 24.31 -4.34
N GLY A 33 -2.29 25.56 -4.52
CA GLY A 33 -1.05 25.87 -5.23
C GLY A 33 0.20 25.30 -4.54
N ILE A 34 0.24 25.31 -3.20
CA ILE A 34 1.35 24.73 -2.43
C ILE A 34 1.31 23.20 -2.54
N GLN A 35 0.13 22.60 -2.46
CA GLN A 35 -0.04 21.15 -2.60
C GLN A 35 0.43 20.65 -3.97
N LEU A 36 0.07 21.35 -5.05
CA LEU A 36 0.52 21.03 -6.41
C LEU A 36 2.05 21.13 -6.54
N ARG A 37 2.66 22.17 -5.98
CA ARG A 37 4.12 22.34 -6.02
C ARG A 37 4.82 21.25 -5.21
N SER A 38 4.30 20.86 -4.05
CA SER A 38 4.81 19.73 -3.29
C SER A 38 4.68 18.40 -4.05
N ALA A 39 3.56 18.17 -4.73
CA ALA A 39 3.36 16.98 -5.57
C ALA A 39 4.37 16.89 -6.72
N SER A 40 4.74 18.02 -7.33
CA SER A 40 5.76 18.05 -8.39
C SER A 40 7.17 17.66 -7.93
N ILE A 41 7.49 17.83 -6.65
CA ILE A 41 8.77 17.42 -6.06
C ILE A 41 8.71 15.95 -5.62
N LEU A 42 7.52 15.49 -5.21
CA LEU A 42 7.30 14.12 -4.74
C LEU A 42 7.54 13.09 -5.85
N GLN A 43 7.08 13.34 -7.07
CA GLN A 43 7.29 12.43 -8.21
C GLN A 43 8.76 12.08 -8.46
N PRO A 44 9.68 13.04 -8.68
CA PRO A 44 11.10 12.72 -8.89
C PRO A 44 11.76 12.08 -7.65
N ALA A 45 11.34 12.46 -6.43
CA ALA A 45 11.82 11.82 -5.22
C ALA A 45 11.41 10.34 -5.12
N LEU A 46 10.15 10.02 -5.47
CA LEU A 46 9.65 8.64 -5.53
C LEU A 46 10.40 7.81 -6.58
N LEU A 47 10.74 8.39 -7.74
CA LEU A 47 11.51 7.68 -8.77
C LEU A 47 12.88 7.25 -8.25
N ILE A 48 13.62 8.14 -7.59
CA ILE A 48 14.93 7.81 -7.00
C ILE A 48 14.77 6.74 -5.91
N PHE A 49 13.72 6.85 -5.09
CA PHE A 49 13.42 5.88 -4.05
C PHE A 49 13.12 4.49 -4.62
N ILE A 50 12.25 4.40 -5.64
CA ILE A 50 11.91 3.14 -6.32
C ILE A 50 13.14 2.55 -7.01
N ALA A 51 13.97 3.37 -7.65
CA ALA A 51 15.22 2.89 -8.26
C ALA A 51 16.16 2.27 -7.22
N LYS A 52 16.33 2.92 -6.06
CA LYS A 52 17.10 2.36 -4.95
C LYS A 52 16.51 1.06 -4.42
N LEU A 53 15.19 1.01 -4.21
CA LEU A 53 14.50 -0.20 -3.78
C LEU A 53 14.73 -1.34 -4.79
N GLY A 54 14.62 -1.06 -6.09
CA GLY A 54 14.89 -2.04 -7.15
C GLY A 54 16.30 -2.62 -7.09
N LEU A 55 17.32 -1.78 -6.85
CA LEU A 55 18.71 -2.26 -6.69
C LEU A 55 18.89 -3.13 -5.44
N VAL A 56 18.28 -2.75 -4.31
CA VAL A 56 18.36 -3.51 -3.06
C VAL A 56 17.65 -4.87 -3.20
N VAL A 57 16.46 -4.89 -3.79
CA VAL A 57 15.70 -6.11 -4.08
C VAL A 57 16.46 -6.98 -5.10
N GLY A 58 17.13 -6.36 -6.07
CA GLY A 58 18.00 -7.03 -7.04
C GLY A 58 19.06 -7.92 -6.40
N GLY A 59 19.69 -7.44 -5.30
CA GLY A 59 20.66 -8.24 -4.54
C GLY A 59 20.06 -9.49 -3.87
N SER A 60 18.74 -9.50 -3.66
CA SER A 60 18.01 -10.60 -3.03
C SER A 60 17.38 -11.58 -4.05
N LEU A 61 17.57 -11.36 -5.36
CA LEU A 61 17.07 -12.24 -6.41
C LEU A 61 17.44 -13.72 -6.21
N PRO A 62 18.67 -14.10 -5.78
CA PRO A 62 18.98 -15.51 -5.51
C PRO A 62 18.07 -16.15 -4.46
N VAL A 63 17.66 -15.39 -3.43
CA VAL A 63 16.74 -15.86 -2.39
C VAL A 63 15.33 -16.02 -2.93
N VAL A 64 14.90 -15.11 -3.81
CA VAL A 64 13.62 -15.20 -4.53
C VAL A 64 13.57 -16.49 -5.37
N PHE A 65 14.63 -16.77 -6.14
CA PHE A 65 14.72 -18.00 -6.92
C PHE A 65 14.76 -19.26 -6.04
N ALA A 66 15.49 -19.23 -4.92
CA ALA A 66 15.52 -20.35 -3.97
C ALA A 66 14.17 -20.61 -3.31
N SER A 67 13.32 -19.58 -3.17
CA SER A 67 11.95 -19.70 -2.65
C SER A 67 11.01 -20.44 -3.62
N GLY A 68 11.37 -20.51 -4.91
CA GLY A 68 10.79 -21.40 -5.92
C GLY A 68 9.25 -21.45 -5.92
N TRP A 69 8.71 -22.65 -5.67
CA TRP A 69 7.26 -22.91 -5.69
C TRP A 69 6.48 -22.17 -4.61
N ALA A 70 7.09 -21.89 -3.45
CA ALA A 70 6.39 -21.21 -2.37
C ALA A 70 5.94 -19.81 -2.82
N LEU A 71 6.81 -19.11 -3.57
CA LEU A 71 6.52 -17.78 -4.10
C LEU A 71 5.44 -17.83 -5.19
N VAL A 72 5.44 -18.87 -6.03
CA VAL A 72 4.38 -19.09 -7.03
C VAL A 72 3.02 -19.29 -6.36
N PHE A 73 2.94 -20.11 -5.32
CA PHE A 73 1.68 -20.31 -4.57
C PHE A 73 1.25 -19.05 -3.83
N GLN A 74 2.19 -18.24 -3.33
CA GLN A 74 1.89 -16.96 -2.71
C GLN A 74 1.29 -15.99 -3.73
N GLU A 75 1.90 -15.83 -4.90
CA GLU A 75 1.37 -14.97 -5.97
C GLU A 75 0.03 -15.49 -6.52
N PHE A 76 -0.17 -16.81 -6.55
CA PHE A 76 -1.49 -17.37 -6.84
C PHE A 76 -2.53 -16.97 -5.79
N GLY A 77 -2.17 -17.02 -4.51
CA GLY A 77 -3.02 -16.52 -3.42
C GLY A 77 -3.34 -15.03 -3.57
N HIS A 78 -2.36 -14.21 -3.93
CA HIS A 78 -2.55 -12.79 -4.24
C HIS A 78 -3.53 -12.58 -5.40
N PHE A 79 -3.35 -13.32 -6.51
CA PHE A 79 -4.24 -13.26 -7.66
C PHE A 79 -5.68 -13.66 -7.31
N VAL A 80 -5.86 -14.75 -6.58
CA VAL A 80 -7.19 -15.20 -6.14
C VAL A 80 -7.81 -14.17 -5.18
N GLY A 81 -7.06 -13.72 -4.17
CA GLY A 81 -7.55 -12.77 -3.18
C GLY A 81 -7.97 -11.43 -3.78
N THR A 82 -7.17 -10.88 -4.68
CA THR A 82 -7.42 -9.54 -5.23
C THR A 82 -8.23 -9.54 -6.52
N VAL A 83 -7.83 -10.32 -7.53
CA VAL A 83 -8.46 -10.29 -8.85
C VAL A 83 -9.75 -11.10 -8.86
N VAL A 84 -9.75 -12.30 -8.27
CA VAL A 84 -10.90 -13.21 -8.33
C VAL A 84 -11.96 -12.85 -7.27
N LEU A 85 -11.54 -12.35 -6.10
CA LEU A 85 -12.45 -12.02 -5.01
C LEU A 85 -12.58 -10.50 -4.80
N GLY A 86 -11.47 -9.81 -4.58
CA GLY A 86 -11.46 -8.38 -4.25
C GLY A 86 -12.12 -7.49 -5.30
N LEU A 87 -11.75 -7.66 -6.57
CA LEU A 87 -12.27 -6.85 -7.68
C LEU A 87 -13.77 -7.05 -7.90
N PRO A 88 -14.32 -8.29 -7.99
CA PRO A 88 -15.76 -8.47 -8.06
C PRO A 88 -16.51 -7.89 -6.86
N VAL A 89 -15.99 -8.05 -5.64
CA VAL A 89 -16.60 -7.46 -4.44
C VAL A 89 -16.61 -5.93 -4.52
N ALA A 90 -15.51 -5.31 -4.95
CA ALA A 90 -15.44 -3.86 -5.14
C ALA A 90 -16.48 -3.38 -6.17
N LEU A 91 -16.61 -4.08 -7.30
CA LEU A 91 -17.61 -3.76 -8.33
C LEU A 91 -19.04 -3.93 -7.82
N LEU A 92 -19.32 -4.98 -7.04
CA LEU A 92 -20.64 -5.20 -6.42
C LEU A 92 -21.01 -4.09 -5.42
N LEU A 93 -20.03 -3.53 -4.73
CA LEU A 93 -20.20 -2.37 -3.85
C LEU A 93 -20.35 -1.04 -4.61
N GLY A 94 -20.35 -1.09 -5.96
CA GLY A 94 -20.51 0.08 -6.82
C GLY A 94 -19.22 0.89 -7.04
N ILE A 95 -18.07 0.37 -6.58
CA ILE A 95 -16.74 0.97 -6.80
C ILE A 95 -16.34 0.63 -8.23
N LYS A 96 -16.23 1.62 -9.11
CA LYS A 96 -16.01 1.39 -10.55
C LYS A 96 -14.54 1.50 -10.91
N ARG A 97 -14.10 2.69 -11.31
CA ARG A 97 -12.73 2.92 -11.78
C ARG A 97 -11.74 2.94 -10.63
N GLU A 98 -12.18 3.38 -9.46
CA GLU A 98 -11.44 3.34 -8.22
C GLU A 98 -11.03 1.90 -7.85
N ALA A 99 -11.80 0.89 -8.27
CA ALA A 99 -11.48 -0.51 -7.99
C ALA A 99 -10.16 -0.92 -8.65
N ILE A 100 -9.83 -0.39 -9.84
CA ILE A 100 -8.55 -0.64 -10.53
C ILE A 100 -7.38 -0.20 -9.65
N GLY A 101 -7.53 0.94 -8.98
CA GLY A 101 -6.53 1.46 -8.05
C GLY A 101 -6.56 0.78 -6.68
N ALA A 102 -7.71 0.30 -6.24
CA ALA A 102 -7.92 -0.20 -4.88
C ALA A 102 -7.74 -1.72 -4.71
N THR A 103 -7.51 -2.44 -5.81
CA THR A 103 -7.35 -3.91 -5.81
C THR A 103 -5.93 -4.33 -6.16
N PHE A 104 -4.92 -3.57 -5.75
CA PHE A 104 -3.57 -4.12 -5.72
C PHE A 104 -3.45 -5.12 -4.57
N SER A 105 -2.63 -6.16 -4.76
CA SER A 105 -2.35 -7.09 -3.67
C SER A 105 -1.40 -6.48 -2.64
N VAL A 106 -0.53 -5.58 -3.09
CA VAL A 106 0.41 -4.85 -2.24
C VAL A 106 0.48 -3.41 -2.72
N GLY A 107 -0.43 -2.57 -2.21
CA GLY A 107 -0.45 -1.13 -2.44
C GLY A 107 0.73 -0.42 -1.77
N ARG A 108 1.80 -0.18 -2.51
CA ARG A 108 2.99 0.56 -2.08
C ARG A 108 3.46 1.57 -3.14
N GLU A 109 4.64 2.15 -2.96
CA GLU A 109 5.20 3.18 -3.84
C GLU A 109 5.21 2.77 -5.32
N PRO A 110 5.51 1.51 -5.70
CA PRO A 110 5.41 1.07 -7.10
C PRO A 110 4.00 1.19 -7.66
N SER A 111 2.97 0.83 -6.88
CA SER A 111 1.57 0.93 -7.31
C SER A 111 1.13 2.37 -7.54
N LEU A 112 1.55 3.30 -6.65
CA LEU A 112 1.30 4.73 -6.79
C LEU A 112 1.98 5.30 -8.04
N ALA A 113 3.22 4.89 -8.32
CA ALA A 113 3.94 5.32 -9.51
C ALA A 113 3.25 4.83 -10.80
N ILE A 114 2.87 3.55 -10.87
CA ILE A 114 2.19 2.96 -12.03
C ILE A 114 0.86 3.66 -12.31
N ILE A 115 0.03 3.87 -11.28
CA ILE A 115 -1.27 4.55 -11.44
C ILE A 115 -1.06 6.03 -11.76
N GLY A 116 -0.12 6.69 -11.10
CA GLY A 116 0.20 8.10 -11.33
C GLY A 116 0.67 8.36 -12.76
N GLU A 117 1.49 7.47 -13.34
CA GLU A 117 1.96 7.59 -14.72
C GLU A 117 0.85 7.25 -15.72
N ARG A 118 0.06 6.20 -15.47
CA ARG A 118 -0.92 5.69 -16.44
C ARG A 118 -2.25 6.46 -16.44
N TYR A 119 -2.72 6.89 -15.28
CA TYR A 119 -4.05 7.49 -15.10
C TYR A 119 -3.99 8.90 -14.50
N GLY A 120 -2.88 9.29 -13.87
CA GLY A 120 -2.76 10.54 -13.12
C GLY A 120 -3.33 10.41 -11.70
N MET A 121 -2.71 11.10 -10.73
CA MET A 121 -3.13 10.98 -9.32
C MET A 121 -4.51 11.59 -9.03
N ASP A 122 -4.99 12.52 -9.86
CA ASP A 122 -6.32 13.13 -9.73
C ASP A 122 -7.46 12.28 -10.32
N SER A 123 -7.13 11.14 -10.93
CA SER A 123 -8.09 10.21 -11.51
C SER A 123 -8.83 9.38 -10.44
N PRO A 124 -9.99 8.78 -10.77
CA PRO A 124 -10.63 7.77 -9.93
C PRO A 124 -9.67 6.65 -9.50
N GLU A 125 -8.85 6.15 -10.42
CA GLU A 125 -7.83 5.12 -10.16
C GLU A 125 -6.80 5.62 -9.13
N GLY A 126 -6.35 6.87 -9.28
CA GLY A 126 -5.47 7.55 -8.33
C GLY A 126 -6.05 7.63 -6.93
N ARG A 127 -7.34 7.96 -6.80
CA ARG A 127 -8.06 7.94 -5.52
C ARG A 127 -8.14 6.54 -4.93
N GLY A 128 -8.38 5.53 -5.76
CA GLY A 128 -8.43 4.12 -5.35
C GLY A 128 -7.11 3.64 -4.75
N VAL A 129 -5.99 3.87 -5.43
CA VAL A 129 -4.67 3.42 -4.96
C VAL A 129 -4.21 4.17 -3.71
N LEU A 130 -4.57 5.45 -3.58
CA LEU A 130 -4.34 6.20 -2.36
C LEU A 130 -5.18 5.63 -1.21
N ALA A 131 -6.47 5.35 -1.44
CA ALA A 131 -7.33 4.76 -0.41
C ALA A 131 -6.81 3.41 0.07
N GLU A 132 -6.37 2.54 -0.84
CA GLU A 132 -5.74 1.26 -0.51
C GLU A 132 -4.45 1.46 0.29
N TYR A 133 -3.53 2.30 -0.17
CA TYR A 133 -2.24 2.55 0.50
C TYR A 133 -2.45 3.04 1.94
N LEU A 134 -3.36 4.01 2.13
CA LEU A 134 -3.66 4.60 3.43
C LEU A 134 -4.30 3.58 4.37
N THR A 135 -5.32 2.87 3.87
CA THR A 135 -6.07 1.90 4.67
C THR A 135 -5.20 0.69 5.02
N GLY A 136 -4.41 0.20 4.07
CA GLY A 136 -3.45 -0.88 4.28
C GLY A 136 -2.36 -0.52 5.29
N THR A 137 -1.86 0.72 5.25
CA THR A 137 -0.84 1.20 6.21
C THR A 137 -1.40 1.34 7.63
N LEU A 138 -2.63 1.87 7.76
CA LEU A 138 -3.24 2.12 9.07
C LEU A 138 -3.86 0.87 9.69
N PHE A 139 -4.60 0.09 8.91
CA PHE A 139 -5.40 -1.03 9.38
C PHE A 139 -4.86 -2.39 8.98
N GLY A 140 -4.07 -2.48 7.90
CA GLY A 140 -3.59 -3.76 7.37
C GLY A 140 -2.75 -4.53 8.40
N ALA A 141 -1.82 -3.87 9.08
CA ALA A 141 -1.00 -4.52 10.11
C ALA A 141 -1.84 -5.04 11.29
N LEU A 142 -2.86 -4.28 11.72
CA LEU A 142 -3.77 -4.70 12.79
C LEU A 142 -4.62 -5.90 12.34
N PHE A 143 -5.17 -5.83 11.12
CA PHE A 143 -5.98 -6.90 10.55
C PHE A 143 -5.19 -8.19 10.41
N ILE A 144 -3.99 -8.12 9.82
CA ILE A 144 -3.11 -9.29 9.65
C ILE A 144 -2.67 -9.83 11.01
N ALA A 145 -2.35 -8.98 11.99
CA ALA A 145 -1.98 -9.46 13.33
C ALA A 145 -3.12 -10.26 14.00
N ILE A 146 -4.37 -9.78 13.89
CA ILE A 146 -5.54 -10.48 14.44
C ILE A 146 -5.81 -11.77 13.67
N VAL A 147 -5.87 -11.70 12.35
CA VAL A 147 -6.21 -12.85 11.50
C VAL A 147 -5.11 -13.91 11.55
N ALA A 148 -3.85 -13.54 11.42
CA ALA A 148 -2.73 -14.46 11.53
C ALA A 148 -2.63 -15.06 12.94
N GLY A 149 -2.87 -14.28 13.99
CA GLY A 149 -2.91 -14.78 15.37
C GLY A 149 -4.04 -15.80 15.59
N PHE A 150 -5.23 -15.52 15.07
CA PHE A 150 -6.36 -16.44 15.11
C PHE A 150 -6.06 -17.74 14.34
N ILE A 151 -5.57 -17.65 13.11
CA ILE A 151 -5.24 -18.83 12.29
C ILE A 151 -4.11 -19.64 12.95
N ALA A 152 -3.10 -18.98 13.53
CA ALA A 152 -2.04 -19.65 14.28
C ALA A 152 -2.60 -20.43 15.48
N SER A 153 -3.61 -19.89 16.17
CA SER A 153 -4.23 -20.56 17.33
C SER A 153 -4.96 -21.87 16.98
N LEU A 154 -5.32 -22.06 15.71
CA LEU A 154 -5.95 -23.30 15.24
C LEU A 154 -4.95 -24.48 15.19
N GLY A 155 -3.64 -24.22 15.18
CA GLY A 155 -2.59 -25.25 15.16
C GLY A 155 -2.51 -26.08 13.87
N ILE A 156 -3.21 -25.66 12.81
CA ILE A 156 -3.32 -26.41 11.55
C ILE A 156 -2.13 -26.13 10.61
N PHE A 157 -1.63 -24.90 10.61
CA PHE A 157 -0.62 -24.44 9.66
C PHE A 157 0.78 -24.37 10.28
N HIS A 158 1.79 -24.71 9.49
CA HIS A 158 3.18 -24.56 9.90
C HIS A 158 3.53 -23.07 10.07
N PRO A 159 4.32 -22.68 11.10
CA PRO A 159 4.69 -21.29 11.35
C PRO A 159 5.29 -20.55 10.15
N ASN A 160 6.11 -21.24 9.34
CA ASN A 160 6.69 -20.65 8.12
C ASN A 160 5.64 -20.26 7.08
N SER A 161 4.57 -21.05 6.92
CA SER A 161 3.48 -20.74 6.00
C SER A 161 2.66 -19.54 6.48
N LEU A 162 2.46 -19.45 7.80
CA LEU A 162 1.81 -18.30 8.42
C LEU A 162 2.66 -17.04 8.28
N ALA A 163 3.98 -17.15 8.53
CA ALA A 163 4.92 -16.05 8.33
C ALA A 163 4.89 -15.55 6.89
N MET A 164 4.87 -16.46 5.91
CA MET A 164 4.78 -16.13 4.48
C MET A 164 3.46 -15.44 4.11
N GLY A 165 2.33 -15.93 4.65
CA GLY A 165 1.01 -15.31 4.43
C GLY A 165 0.80 -13.98 5.16
N SER A 166 1.45 -13.78 6.32
CA SER A 166 1.38 -12.53 7.08
C SER A 166 2.45 -11.50 6.68
N GLY A 167 3.49 -11.94 5.97
CA GLY A 167 4.67 -11.15 5.59
C GLY A 167 4.45 -10.24 4.38
N ILE A 168 3.20 -9.92 4.06
CA ILE A 168 2.87 -9.00 2.95
C ILE A 168 3.10 -7.57 3.43
N GLY A 169 4.29 -7.02 3.13
CA GLY A 169 4.57 -5.59 3.25
C GLY A 169 5.54 -5.13 4.34
N SER A 170 6.53 -5.96 4.69
CA SER A 170 7.75 -5.57 5.42
C SER A 170 8.99 -6.23 4.85
#